data_AF-A0A2V2MYB1-F1
#
_entry.id   AF-A0A2V2MYB1-F1
#
_cell.length_a   1.000
_cell.length_b   1.000
_cell.length_c   1.000
_cell.angle_alpha   90.00
_cell.angle_beta   90.00
_cell.angle_gamma   90.00
#
_symmetry.space_group_name_H-M   'P 1'
#
loop_
_entity.id
_entity.type
_entity.pdbx_description
1 polymer ?
#
loop_
_entity_poly.entity_id
_entity_poly.type
_entity_poly.pdbx_seq_one_letter_code
_entity_poly.pdbx_strand_id
1 'polypeptide(L)'
;MTLIEILLIILIVLVIAFLLFWFYQGSSGRITLRRPVESRVDEYLDRRFTRLIEEWGVVRRPAIKRFKEKHGSVLDSDEQKITDMKQFENEFVENLSSLEARLDALERSFDSKKAGK
;
A
#
# COMPACT_ATOMS: atom_id res chain seq x y z
N MET A 1 5.10 14.86 -75.54
CA MET A 1 6.29 14.57 -74.72
C MET A 1 7.13 15.82 -74.56
N THR A 2 6.57 16.82 -73.87
CA THR A 2 7.31 18.02 -73.48
C THR A 2 8.18 17.72 -72.26
N LEU A 3 9.26 18.48 -72.05
CA LEU A 3 10.10 18.38 -70.84
C LEU A 3 9.27 18.44 -69.54
N ILE A 4 8.17 19.20 -69.58
CA ILE A 4 7.23 19.38 -68.47
C ILE A 4 6.46 18.08 -68.17
N GLU A 5 5.99 17.36 -69.20
CA GLU A 5 5.31 16.06 -69.00
C GLU A 5 6.25 15.03 -68.35
N ILE A 6 7.51 15.00 -68.77
CA ILE A 6 8.53 14.07 -68.20
C ILE A 6 8.77 14.39 -66.72
N LEU A 7 8.90 15.67 -66.37
CA LEU A 7 9.08 16.12 -64.99
C LEU A 7 7.89 15.70 -64.11
N LEU A 8 6.67 15.82 -64.63
CA LEU A 8 5.44 15.50 -63.91
C LEU A 8 5.32 13.98 -63.66
N ILE A 9 5.70 13.14 -64.64
CA ILE A 9 5.73 11.68 -64.47
C ILE A 9 6.73 11.29 -63.38
N ILE A 10 7.93 11.89 -63.37
CA ILE A 10 8.95 11.62 -62.35
C ILE A 10 8.43 11.99 -60.95
N LEU A 11 7.76 13.14 -60.81
CA LEU A 11 7.17 13.58 -59.55
C LEU A 11 6.13 12.57 -59.03
N ILE A 12 5.24 12.09 -59.90
CA ILE A 12 4.23 11.08 -59.54
C ILE A 12 4.89 9.79 -59.08
N VAL A 13 5.90 9.30 -59.80
CA VAL A 13 6.64 8.10 -59.43
C VAL A 13 7.31 8.27 -58.07
N LEU A 14 7.84 9.45 -57.77
CA LEU A 14 8.47 9.76 -56.47
C LEU A 14 7.44 9.75 -55.34
N VAL A 15 6.25 10.32 -55.54
CA VAL A 15 5.16 10.27 -54.57
C VAL A 15 4.67 8.83 -54.33
N ILE A 16 4.52 8.03 -55.38
CA ILE A 16 4.14 6.62 -55.27
C ILE A 16 5.23 5.84 -54.52
N ALA A 17 6.51 6.05 -54.85
CA ALA A 17 7.62 5.42 -54.17
C ALA A 17 7.69 5.83 -52.69
N PHE A 18 7.42 7.10 -52.38
CA PHE A 18 7.35 7.60 -51.01
C PHE A 18 6.18 6.98 -50.24
N LEU A 19 4.99 6.86 -50.86
CA LEU A 19 3.84 6.19 -50.25
C LEU A 19 4.12 4.70 -50.02
N LEU A 20 4.73 4.01 -50.97
CA LEU A 20 5.14 2.62 -50.82
C LEU A 20 6.19 2.48 -49.71
N PHE A 21 7.23 3.31 -49.72
CA PHE A 21 8.26 3.33 -48.70
C PHE A 21 7.67 3.57 -47.31
N TRP A 22 6.81 4.58 -47.16
CA TRP A 22 6.11 4.87 -45.92
C TRP A 22 5.14 3.75 -45.52
N PHE A 23 4.48 3.10 -46.49
CA PHE A 23 3.62 1.94 -46.24
C PHE A 23 4.43 0.73 -45.77
N TYR A 24 5.58 0.43 -46.37
CA TYR A 24 6.47 -0.64 -45.93
C TYR A 24 7.09 -0.31 -44.55
N GLN A 25 7.50 0.93 -44.32
CA GLN A 25 8.08 1.35 -43.04
C GLN A 25 7.02 1.45 -41.92
N GLY A 26 5.81 1.88 -42.26
CA GLY A 26 4.63 1.88 -41.39
C GLY A 26 4.07 0.49 -41.12
N SER A 27 4.21 -0.45 -42.05
CA SER A 27 3.87 -1.87 -41.85
C SER A 27 4.87 -2.62 -40.95
N SER A 28 6.11 -2.11 -40.83
CA SER A 28 7.06 -2.51 -39.77
C SER A 28 6.68 -1.95 -38.40
N GLY A 29 5.70 -1.05 -38.32
CA GLY A 29 4.99 -0.68 -37.10
C GLY A 29 3.96 -1.75 -36.70
N ARG A 30 4.43 -2.92 -36.26
CA ARG A 30 3.66 -3.98 -35.56
C ARG A 30 2.18 -4.10 -35.97
N ILE A 31 1.90 -4.38 -37.24
CA ILE A 31 0.57 -4.89 -37.63
C ILE A 31 0.47 -6.33 -37.12
N THR A 32 0.05 -6.45 -35.86
CA THR A 32 -0.22 -7.73 -35.20
C THR A 32 -1.57 -8.26 -35.67
N LEU A 33 -1.62 -8.74 -36.91
CA LEU A 33 -2.74 -9.52 -37.42
C LEU A 33 -2.68 -10.94 -36.82
N ARG A 34 -3.80 -11.35 -36.21
CA ARG A 34 -4.18 -12.73 -35.81
C ARG A 34 -3.48 -13.35 -34.58
N ARG A 35 -3.89 -12.91 -33.39
CA ARG A 35 -4.36 -13.85 -32.35
C ARG A 35 -5.81 -13.49 -32.02
N PRO A 36 -6.70 -14.47 -31.75
CA PRO A 36 -8.10 -14.19 -31.41
C PRO A 36 -8.16 -13.18 -30.26
N VAL A 37 -9.05 -12.19 -30.39
CA VAL A 37 -9.20 -11.04 -29.47
C VAL A 37 -9.37 -11.50 -28.01
N GLU A 38 -9.95 -12.67 -27.81
CA GLU A 38 -10.12 -13.36 -26.53
C GLU A 38 -8.80 -13.53 -25.76
N SER A 39 -7.69 -13.81 -26.45
CA SER A 39 -6.38 -14.03 -25.83
C SER A 39 -5.74 -12.75 -25.29
N ARG A 40 -6.05 -11.57 -25.83
CA ARG A 40 -5.48 -10.31 -25.34
C ARG A 40 -6.22 -9.77 -24.13
N VAL A 41 -7.54 -9.98 -24.10
CA VAL A 41 -8.35 -9.63 -22.94
C VAL A 41 -7.93 -10.51 -21.77
N ASP A 42 -7.78 -11.81 -22.00
CA ASP A 42 -7.29 -12.75 -20.98
C ASP A 42 -5.86 -12.40 -20.52
N GLU A 43 -4.93 -12.13 -21.43
CA GLU A 43 -3.55 -11.75 -21.06
C GLU A 43 -3.47 -10.39 -20.34
N TYR A 44 -4.33 -9.42 -20.71
CA TYR A 44 -4.41 -8.13 -20.02
C TYR A 44 -5.04 -8.28 -18.63
N LEU A 45 -6.11 -9.07 -18.53
CA LEU A 45 -6.77 -9.39 -17.28
C LEU A 45 -5.82 -10.15 -16.37
N ASP A 46 -5.11 -11.17 -16.85
CA ASP A 46 -4.17 -11.97 -16.06
C ASP A 46 -3.00 -11.12 -15.54
N ARG A 47 -2.46 -10.20 -16.35
CA ARG A 47 -1.45 -9.23 -15.89
C ARG A 47 -2.01 -8.26 -14.86
N ARG A 48 -3.26 -7.82 -15.02
CA ARG A 48 -3.91 -6.88 -14.10
C ARG A 48 -4.33 -7.56 -12.80
N PHE A 49 -4.83 -8.79 -12.87
CA PHE A 49 -5.11 -9.66 -11.73
C PHE A 49 -3.83 -10.05 -11.01
N THR A 50 -2.72 -10.33 -11.71
CA THR A 50 -1.42 -10.58 -11.07
C THR A 50 -0.95 -9.36 -10.28
N ARG A 51 -1.08 -8.14 -10.83
CA ARG A 51 -0.77 -6.91 -10.09
C ARG A 51 -1.74 -6.65 -8.95
N LEU A 52 -3.03 -6.87 -9.14
CA LEU A 52 -4.03 -6.75 -8.08
C LEU A 52 -3.81 -7.81 -6.99
N ILE A 53 -3.39 -9.02 -7.32
CA ILE A 53 -3.02 -10.08 -6.37
C ILE A 53 -1.64 -9.77 -5.74
N GLU A 54 -0.76 -9.02 -6.40
CA GLU A 54 0.47 -8.56 -5.76
C GLU A 54 0.20 -7.41 -4.78
N GLU A 55 -0.75 -6.53 -5.11
CA GLU A 55 -1.16 -5.38 -4.32
C GLU A 55 -2.12 -5.76 -3.17
N TRP A 56 -3.02 -6.71 -3.40
CA TRP A 56 -4.05 -7.17 -2.45
C TRP A 56 -3.83 -8.60 -1.93
N GLY A 57 -2.92 -9.37 -2.54
CA GLY A 57 -2.66 -10.73 -2.10
C GLY A 57 -1.90 -10.72 -0.79
N VAL A 58 -2.68 -10.92 0.26
CA VAL A 58 -2.35 -11.69 1.47
C VAL A 58 -0.85 -11.73 1.70
N VAL A 59 -0.38 -10.80 2.54
CA VAL A 59 1.02 -10.64 2.97
C VAL A 59 1.69 -12.01 2.98
N ARG A 60 2.55 -12.27 1.99
CA ARG A 60 3.15 -13.60 1.82
C ARG A 60 3.83 -13.99 3.14
N ARG A 61 3.67 -15.23 3.60
CA ARG A 61 4.33 -15.76 4.82
C ARG A 61 5.79 -15.31 5.01
N PRO A 62 6.65 -15.27 3.96
CA PRO A 62 8.01 -14.72 4.09
C PRO A 62 8.08 -13.20 4.40
N ALA A 63 7.14 -12.39 3.90
CA ALA A 63 7.06 -10.97 4.24
C ALA A 63 6.61 -10.76 5.70
N ILE A 64 5.68 -11.58 6.20
CA ILE A 64 5.31 -11.61 7.63
C ILE A 64 6.50 -12.01 8.48
N LYS A 65 7.28 -13.01 8.05
CA LYS A 65 8.48 -13.44 8.78
C LYS A 65 9.54 -12.33 8.86
N ARG A 66 9.81 -11.63 7.75
CA ARG A 66 10.72 -10.48 7.71
C ARG A 66 10.21 -9.31 8.55
N PHE A 67 8.90 -9.04 8.54
CA PHE A 67 8.30 -8.02 9.39
C PHE A 67 8.44 -8.38 10.87
N LYS A 68 8.16 -9.64 11.25
CA LYS A 68 8.33 -10.14 12.61
C LYS A 68 9.80 -10.11 13.05
N GLU A 69 10.75 -10.47 12.18
CA GLU A 69 12.18 -10.40 12.50
C GLU A 69 12.65 -8.95 12.69
N LYS A 70 12.12 -8.01 11.88
CA LYS A 70 12.53 -6.60 11.92
C LYS A 70 11.89 -5.82 13.07
N HIS A 71 10.62 -6.08 13.36
CA HIS A 71 9.83 -5.31 14.33
C HIS A 71 9.52 -6.08 15.61
N GLY A 72 9.81 -7.39 15.67
CA GLY A 72 9.51 -8.23 16.83
C GLY A 72 10.17 -7.73 18.10
N SER A 73 11.45 -7.31 18.05
CA SER A 73 12.13 -6.76 19.24
C SER A 73 11.53 -5.44 19.74
N VAL A 74 11.00 -4.61 18.83
CA VAL A 74 10.31 -3.36 19.20
C VAL A 74 8.95 -3.67 19.80
N LEU A 75 8.21 -4.59 19.19
CA LEU A 75 6.91 -5.08 19.68
C LEU A 75 7.04 -5.72 21.08
N ASP A 76 8.05 -6.57 21.29
CA ASP A 76 8.31 -7.20 22.59
C ASP A 76 8.67 -6.14 23.66
N SER A 77 9.47 -5.13 23.29
CA SER A 77 9.79 -4.01 24.20
C SER A 77 8.57 -3.17 24.54
N ASP A 78 7.68 -2.94 23.57
CA ASP A 78 6.46 -2.16 23.80
C ASP A 78 5.43 -2.97 24.61
N GLU A 79 5.35 -4.29 24.44
CA GLU A 79 4.54 -5.18 25.27
C GLU A 79 5.02 -5.19 26.73
N GLN A 80 6.33 -5.19 26.96
CA GLN A 80 6.90 -5.02 28.30
C GLN A 80 6.52 -3.68 28.91
N LYS A 81 6.67 -2.56 28.19
CA LYS A 81 6.28 -1.22 28.69
C LYS A 81 4.79 -1.14 29.02
N ILE A 82 3.92 -1.75 28.23
CA ILE A 82 2.47 -1.79 28.51
C ILE A 82 2.21 -2.58 29.79
N THR A 83 2.93 -3.69 29.99
CA THR A 83 2.82 -4.50 31.20
C THR A 83 3.26 -3.72 32.43
N ASP A 84 4.42 -3.06 32.36
CA ASP A 84 4.94 -2.21 33.44
C ASP A 84 3.97 -1.06 33.77
N MET A 85 3.39 -0.42 32.74
CA MET A 85 2.45 0.68 32.91
C MET A 85 1.14 0.23 33.55
N LYS A 86 0.63 -0.96 33.20
CA LYS A 86 -0.54 -1.56 33.87
C LYS A 86 -0.25 -1.91 35.32
N GLN A 87 0.95 -2.41 35.62
CA GLN A 87 1.35 -2.67 37.00
C GLN A 87 1.38 -1.37 37.81
N PHE A 88 2.01 -0.32 37.25
CA PHE A 88 2.03 1.00 37.87
C PHE A 88 0.62 1.56 38.10
N GLU A 89 -0.28 1.42 37.12
CA GLU A 89 -1.67 1.84 37.25
C GLU A 89 -2.36 1.13 38.43
N ASN A 90 -2.20 -0.19 38.54
CA ASN A 90 -2.78 -0.96 39.63
C ASN A 90 -2.23 -0.53 41.00
N GLU A 91 -0.90 -0.37 41.11
CA GLU A 91 -0.26 0.11 42.34
C GLU A 91 -0.73 1.53 42.71
N PHE A 92 -0.95 2.39 41.72
CA PHE A 92 -1.44 3.75 41.94
C PHE A 92 -2.89 3.76 42.43
N VAL A 93 -3.75 2.92 41.85
CA VAL A 93 -5.14 2.75 42.30
C VAL A 93 -5.19 2.20 43.74
N GLU A 94 -4.35 1.22 44.07
CA GLU A 94 -4.25 0.69 45.42
C GLU A 94 -3.82 1.77 46.42
N ASN A 95 -2.78 2.54 46.07
CA ASN A 95 -2.31 3.65 46.89
C ASN A 95 -3.37 4.74 47.10
N LEU A 96 -4.12 5.09 46.05
CA LEU A 96 -5.24 6.04 46.16
C LEU A 96 -6.34 5.51 47.09
N SER A 97 -6.71 4.24 46.97
CA SER A 97 -7.71 3.63 47.85
C SER A 97 -7.27 3.63 49.32
N SER A 98 -5.97 3.40 49.56
CA SER A 98 -5.36 3.44 50.90
C SER A 98 -5.35 4.86 51.47
N LEU A 99 -5.05 5.85 50.62
CA LEU A 99 -5.10 7.28 50.98
C LEU A 99 -6.54 7.71 51.32
N GLU A 100 -7.52 7.29 50.54
CA GLU A 100 -8.94 7.56 50.77
C GLU A 100 -9.40 6.93 52.10
N ALA A 101 -9.09 5.65 52.32
CA ALA A 101 -9.41 4.98 53.59
C ALA A 101 -8.75 5.65 54.81
N ARG A 102 -7.53 6.16 54.65
CA ARG A 102 -6.83 6.93 55.69
C ARG A 102 -7.50 8.28 55.94
N LEU A 103 -7.96 8.95 54.88
CA LEU A 103 -8.69 10.22 54.98
C LEU A 103 -10.01 10.02 55.74
N ASP A 104 -10.78 8.99 55.39
CA ASP A 104 -12.03 8.62 56.05
C ASP A 104 -11.84 8.31 57.54
N ALA A 105 -10.78 7.57 57.87
CA ALA A 105 -10.44 7.28 59.26
C ALA A 105 -10.09 8.56 60.04
N LEU A 106 -9.36 9.49 59.40
CA LEU A 106 -9.03 10.78 59.97
C LEU A 106 -10.30 11.61 60.23
N GLU A 107 -11.21 11.68 59.25
CA GLU A 107 -12.46 12.42 59.35
C GLU A 107 -13.34 11.89 60.50
N ARG A 108 -13.51 10.57 60.60
CA ARG A 108 -14.23 9.93 61.74
C ARG A 108 -13.58 10.23 63.08
N SER A 109 -12.25 10.32 63.14
CA SER A 109 -11.53 10.68 64.37
C SER A 109 -11.78 12.14 64.79
N PHE A 110 -11.97 13.04 63.82
CA PHE A 110 -12.30 14.44 64.10
C PHE A 110 -13.76 14.60 64.54
N ASP A 111 -14.70 13.90 63.92
CA ASP A 111 -16.12 13.95 64.31
C ASP A 111 -16.37 13.37 65.69
N SER A 112 -15.75 12.23 66.01
CA SER A 112 -15.84 11.64 67.36
C SER A 112 -15.22 12.55 68.44
N LYS A 113 -14.13 13.26 68.12
CA LYS A 113 -13.52 14.25 69.03
C LYS A 113 -14.39 15.51 69.22
N LYS A 114 -15.22 15.86 68.24
CA LYS A 114 -16.15 16.99 68.30
C LYS A 114 -17.43 16.67 69.07
N ALA A 115 -17.88 15.41 69.01
CA ALA A 115 -19.07 14.91 69.73
C ALA A 115 -18.81 14.56 71.21
N GLY A 116 -17.55 14.33 71.59
CA GLY A 116 -17.15 14.02 72.97
C GLY A 116 -16.89 15.23 73.87
N LYS A 117 -17.32 16.43 73.48
CA LYS A 117 -17.16 17.69 74.22
C LYS A 117 -18.52 18.38 74.35
#